data_AF-A0A661I6U7-F1
#
_entry.id   AF-A0A661I6U7-F1
#
_cell.length_a   1.000
_cell.length_b   1.000
_cell.length_c   1.000
_cell.angle_alpha   90.00
_cell.angle_beta   90.00
_cell.angle_gamma   90.00
#
_symmetry.space_group_name_H-M   'P 1'
#
loop_
_entity.id
_entity.type
_entity.pdbx_description
1 polymer ?
#
loop_
_entity_poly.entity_id
_entity_poly.type
_entity_poly.pdbx_seq_one_letter_code
_entity_poly.pdbx_strand_id
1 'polypeptide(L)'
;MQNEELFEEIDSSQCITEKYFGLSFYKFLFYFSIVITFGIYLGVIFYGTNSLEVLLELQDYENYLQTEVHNLKETNAELQREYFELKEISAE
;
A
#
# COMPACT_ATOMS: atom_id res chain seq x y z
N MET A 1 26.92 -56.61 -9.96
CA MET A 1 27.31 -56.68 -8.54
C MET A 1 28.20 -55.52 -8.12
N GLN A 2 29.50 -55.46 -8.46
CA GLN A 2 30.36 -54.35 -7.97
C GLN A 2 30.00 -52.95 -8.50
N ASN A 3 29.39 -52.89 -9.69
CA ASN A 3 28.98 -51.62 -10.29
C ASN A 3 27.61 -51.15 -9.79
N GLU A 4 26.77 -52.04 -9.27
CA GLU A 4 25.43 -51.69 -8.76
C GLU A 4 25.54 -51.02 -7.39
N GLU A 5 26.43 -51.50 -6.52
CA GLU A 5 26.70 -50.88 -5.21
C GLU A 5 27.31 -49.47 -5.35
N LEU A 6 28.00 -49.17 -6.46
CA LEU A 6 28.58 -47.84 -6.72
C LEU A 6 27.53 -46.80 -7.15
N PHE A 7 26.41 -47.23 -7.76
CA PHE A 7 25.32 -46.33 -8.14
C PHE A 7 24.36 -46.04 -6.98
N GLU A 8 24.35 -46.89 -5.94
CA GLU A 8 23.48 -46.76 -4.78
C GLU A 8 23.97 -45.68 -3.78
N GLU A 9 25.27 -45.36 -3.80
CA GLU A 9 25.88 -44.32 -2.93
C GLU A 9 25.74 -42.89 -3.47
N ILE A 10 25.41 -42.71 -4.75
CA ILE A 10 25.28 -41.38 -5.38
C ILE A 10 23.87 -40.77 -5.18
N ASP A 11 22.87 -41.58 -4.78
CA ASP A 11 21.47 -41.15 -4.67
C ASP A 11 21.07 -40.63 -3.27
N SER A 12 22.05 -40.17 -2.46
CA SER A 12 21.78 -39.53 -1.17
C SER A 12 22.19 -38.05 -1.16
N SER A 13 22.06 -37.35 -2.29
CA SER A 13 22.15 -35.89 -2.31
C SER A 13 20.86 -35.30 -1.72
N GLN A 14 20.67 -35.50 -0.40
CA GLN A 14 19.60 -34.84 0.33
C GLN A 14 19.74 -33.35 0.12
N CYS A 15 18.76 -32.75 -0.54
CA CYS A 15 18.74 -31.32 -0.78
C CYS A 15 18.78 -30.60 0.58
N ILE A 16 19.46 -29.45 0.64
CA ILE A 16 19.70 -28.69 1.89
C ILE A 16 18.37 -28.44 2.65
N THR A 17 17.27 -28.27 1.92
CA THR A 17 15.91 -28.12 2.45
C THR A 17 15.40 -29.34 3.22
N GLU A 18 15.71 -30.56 2.78
CA GLU A 18 15.31 -31.79 3.47
C GLU A 18 16.09 -31.97 4.77
N LYS A 19 17.36 -31.57 4.78
CA LYS A 19 18.23 -31.64 5.97
C LYS A 19 17.84 -30.65 7.08
N TYR A 20 17.46 -29.42 6.73
CA TYR A 20 17.12 -28.38 7.71
C TYR A 20 15.64 -28.33 8.08
N PHE A 21 14.75 -28.62 7.13
CA PHE A 21 13.30 -28.48 7.33
C PHE A 21 12.53 -29.82 7.34
N GLY A 22 13.18 -30.95 7.04
CA GLY A 22 12.52 -32.27 6.99
C GLY A 22 11.41 -32.36 5.95
N LEU A 23 11.37 -31.42 5.01
CA LEU A 23 10.33 -31.25 4.01
C LEU A 23 10.92 -31.52 2.63
N SER A 24 10.24 -32.37 1.86
CA SER A 24 10.59 -32.60 0.46
C SER A 24 10.64 -31.28 -0.30
N PHE A 25 11.66 -31.11 -1.16
CA PHE A 25 11.93 -29.88 -1.90
C PHE A 25 10.69 -29.32 -2.62
N TYR A 26 9.85 -30.19 -3.18
CA TYR A 26 8.60 -29.78 -3.84
C TYR A 26 7.59 -29.12 -2.88
N LYS A 27 7.44 -29.67 -1.66
CA LYS A 27 6.54 -29.12 -0.65
C LYS A 27 7.05 -27.77 -0.14
N PHE A 28 8.36 -27.64 0.04
CA PHE A 28 8.98 -26.37 0.41
C PHE A 28 8.69 -25.28 -0.63
N LEU A 29 8.90 -25.57 -1.91
CA LEU A 29 8.60 -24.62 -2.99
C LEU A 29 7.11 -24.24 -3.05
N PHE A 30 6.21 -25.19 -2.79
CA PHE A 30 4.78 -24.90 -2.72
C PHE A 30 4.45 -23.89 -1.61
N TYR A 31 4.91 -24.12 -0.39
CA TYR A 31 4.69 -23.17 0.71
C TYR A 31 5.37 -21.83 0.48
N PHE A 32 6.57 -21.83 -0.11
CA PHE A 32 7.28 -20.62 -0.46
C PHE A 32 6.50 -19.77 -1.48
N SER A 33 5.91 -20.42 -2.50
CA SER A 33 5.05 -19.76 -3.49
C SER A 33 3.79 -19.16 -2.84
N ILE A 34 3.19 -19.84 -1.85
CA ILE A 34 2.05 -19.31 -1.09
C ILE A 34 2.46 -18.03 -0.35
N VAL A 35 3.59 -18.04 0.35
CA VAL A 35 4.07 -16.87 1.10
C VAL A 35 4.31 -15.68 0.17
N ILE A 36 4.94 -15.90 -0.99
CA ILE A 36 5.14 -14.84 -1.99
C ILE A 36 3.81 -14.27 -2.47
N THR A 37 2.88 -15.15 -2.84
CA THR A 37 1.55 -14.73 -3.34
C THR A 37 0.79 -13.94 -2.29
N PHE A 38 0.88 -14.35 -1.03
CA PHE A 38 0.27 -13.64 0.09
C PHE A 38 0.90 -12.26 0.31
N GLY A 39 2.22 -12.14 0.19
CA GLY A 39 2.91 -10.85 0.24
C GLY A 39 2.45 -9.89 -0.85
N ILE A 40 2.32 -10.38 -2.09
CA ILE A 40 1.79 -9.58 -3.21
C ILE A 40 0.34 -9.16 -2.94
N TYR A 41 -0.50 -10.09 -2.48
CA TYR A 41 -1.91 -9.82 -2.15
C TYR A 41 -2.05 -8.72 -1.10
N LEU A 42 -1.27 -8.79 -0.02
CA LEU A 42 -1.24 -7.74 1.00
C LEU A 42 -0.75 -6.41 0.40
N GLY A 43 0.30 -6.42 -0.42
CA GLY A 43 0.77 -5.22 -1.10
C GLY A 43 -0.31 -4.54 -1.94
N VAL A 44 -1.10 -5.31 -2.68
CA VAL A 44 -2.23 -4.79 -3.46
C VAL A 44 -3.34 -4.21 -2.57
N ILE A 45 -3.59 -4.78 -1.38
CA ILE A 45 -4.59 -4.22 -0.45
C ILE A 45 -4.09 -2.92 0.19
N PHE A 46 -2.82 -2.87 0.62
CA PHE A 46 -2.26 -1.71 1.30
C PHE A 46 -1.97 -0.54 0.36
N TYR A 47 -1.62 -0.80 -0.90
CA TYR A 47 -1.20 0.23 -1.87
C TYR A 47 -2.07 0.27 -3.14
N GLY A 48 -3.18 -0.47 -3.19
CA GLY A 48 -4.11 -0.48 -4.33
C GLY A 48 -4.98 0.78 -4.44
N THR A 49 -5.73 0.89 -5.53
CA THR A 49 -6.58 2.06 -5.82
C THR A 49 -7.71 2.30 -4.82
N ASN A 50 -8.10 1.27 -4.07
CA ASN A 50 -9.07 1.35 -2.97
C ASN A 50 -8.38 1.02 -1.64
N SER A 51 -7.13 1.46 -1.47
CA SER A 51 -6.37 1.19 -0.27
C SER A 51 -6.72 2.15 0.86
N LEU A 52 -6.26 1.75 2.05
CA LEU A 52 -6.32 2.58 3.24
C LEU A 52 -5.50 3.88 3.08
N GLU A 53 -4.39 3.85 2.35
CA GLU A 53 -3.58 5.04 2.08
C GLU A 53 -4.36 6.09 1.29
N VAL A 54 -5.04 5.67 0.21
CA VAL A 54 -5.89 6.57 -0.59
C VAL A 54 -7.03 7.15 0.26
N LEU A 55 -7.62 6.35 1.14
CA LEU A 55 -8.68 6.84 2.04
C LEU A 55 -8.17 7.92 2.99
N LEU A 56 -6.99 7.72 3.60
CA LEU A 56 -6.39 8.71 4.49
C LEU A 56 -6.04 10.00 3.74
N GLU A 57 -5.48 9.89 2.53
CA GLU A 57 -5.18 11.04 1.68
C GLU A 57 -6.45 11.83 1.32
N LEU A 58 -7.54 11.14 0.96
CA LEU A 58 -8.82 11.78 0.69
C LEU A 58 -9.38 12.50 1.93
N GLN A 59 -9.24 11.90 3.10
CA GLN A 59 -9.70 12.49 4.36
C GLN A 59 -8.90 13.76 4.70
N ASP A 60 -7.58 13.73 4.53
CA ASP A 60 -6.74 14.91 4.75
C ASP A 60 -7.07 16.03 3.74
N TYR A 61 -7.29 15.66 2.48
CA TYR A 61 -7.70 16.60 1.44
C TYR A 61 -9.07 17.21 1.70
N GLU A 62 -10.03 16.42 2.18
CA GLU A 62 -11.35 16.91 2.59
C GLU A 62 -11.23 17.95 3.71
N ASN A 63 -10.46 17.67 4.76
CA ASN A 63 -10.23 18.60 5.86
C ASN A 63 -9.58 19.92 5.39
N TYR A 64 -8.62 19.83 4.48
CA TYR A 64 -8.01 20.99 3.85
C TYR A 64 -9.05 21.82 3.08
N LEU A 65 -9.86 21.20 2.23
CA LEU A 65 -10.93 21.89 1.49
C LEU A 65 -11.95 22.55 2.39
N GLN A 66 -12.35 21.90 3.49
CA GLN A 66 -13.30 22.48 4.44
C GLN A 66 -12.75 23.75 5.09
N THR A 67 -11.45 23.74 5.44
CA THR A 67 -10.76 24.89 5.99
C THR A 67 -10.67 26.02 4.97
N GLU A 68 -10.31 25.70 3.72
CA GLU A 68 -10.21 26.68 2.65
C GLU A 68 -11.57 27.34 2.35
N VAL A 69 -12.65 26.55 2.34
CA VAL A 69 -14.02 27.06 2.20
C VAL A 69 -14.39 28.00 3.34
N HIS A 70 -13.97 27.71 4.57
CA HIS A 70 -14.21 28.59 5.71
C HIS A 70 -13.48 29.93 5.55
N ASN A 71 -12.18 29.88 5.21
CA ASN A 71 -11.36 31.07 5.00
C ASN A 71 -11.92 31.94 3.87
N LEU A 72 -12.26 31.32 2.72
CA LEU A 72 -12.84 32.05 1.59
C LEU A 72 -14.15 32.75 1.95
N LYS A 73 -15.00 32.12 2.77
CA LYS A 73 -16.25 32.75 3.22
C LYS A 73 -15.99 33.97 4.09
N GLU A 74 -15.00 33.89 4.98
CA GLU A 74 -14.62 35.00 5.85
C GLU A 74 -14.06 36.17 5.02
N THR A 75 -13.09 35.90 4.15
CA THR A 75 -12.52 36.92 3.25
C THR A 75 -13.58 37.51 2.33
N ASN A 76 -14.51 36.70 1.82
CA ASN A 76 -15.59 37.20 0.97
C ASN A 76 -16.52 38.15 1.75
N ALA A 77 -16.83 37.85 3.01
CA ALA A 77 -17.64 38.73 3.85
C ALA A 77 -16.92 40.06 4.16
N GLU A 78 -15.62 40.02 4.41
CA GLU A 78 -14.79 41.23 4.61
C GLU A 78 -14.76 42.10 3.35
N LEU A 79 -14.48 41.49 2.19
CA LEU A 79 -14.48 42.19 0.90
C LEU A 79 -15.85 42.77 0.53
N GLN A 80 -16.94 42.05 0.84
CA GLN A 80 -18.29 42.57 0.63
C GLN A 80 -18.54 43.81 1.48
N ARG A 81 -18.09 43.81 2.73
CA ARG A 81 -18.22 44.96 3.61
C ARG A 81 -17.45 46.16 3.06
N GLU A 82 -16.18 45.99 2.72
CA GLU A 82 -15.35 47.06 2.15
C GLU A 82 -15.95 47.60 0.85
N TYR A 83 -16.46 46.72 -0.02
CA TYR A 83 -17.15 47.10 -1.24
C TYR A 83 -18.38 47.98 -0.98
N PHE A 84 -19.18 47.66 0.04
CA PHE A 84 -20.34 48.49 0.40
C PHE A 84 -19.94 49.86 0.95
N GLU A 85 -18.92 49.91 1.81
CA GLU A 85 -18.39 51.17 2.36
C GLU A 85 -17.86 52.09 1.24
N LEU A 86 -17.07 51.54 0.31
CA LEU A 86 -16.56 52.29 -0.85
C LEU A 86 -17.67 52.74 -1.80
N LYS A 87 -18.69 51.89 -2.03
CA LYS A 87 -19.82 52.21 -2.90
C LYS A 87 -20.64 53.36 -2.34
N GLU A 88 -20.85 53.40 -1.02
CA GLU A 88 -21.54 54.49 -0.34
C GLU A 88 -20.78 55.81 -0.51
N ILE A 89 -19.46 55.81 -0.28
CA ILE A 89 -18.61 57.00 -0.45
C ILE A 89 -18.62 57.52 -1.91
N SER A 90 -18.65 56.62 -2.90
CA SER A 90 -18.66 57.01 -4.32
C SER A 90 -20.01 57.54 -4.83
N ALA A 91 -21.08 57.34 -4.07
CA ALA A 91 -22.43 57.74 -4.43
C ALA A 91 -22.82 59.13 -3.89
N GLU A 92 -22.03 59.67 -2.95
CA GLU A 92 -22.07 61.09 -2.52
C GLU A 92 -21.26 62.00 -3.45
#